data_AF-A0A2N1KKI1-F1
#
_entry.id   AF-A0A2N1KKI1-F1
#
_cell.length_a   1.000
_cell.length_b   1.000
_cell.length_c   1.000
_cell.angle_alpha   90.00
_cell.angle_beta   90.00
_cell.angle_gamma   90.00
#
_symmetry.space_group_name_H-M   'P 1'
#
loop_
_entity.id
_entity.type
_entity.pdbx_description
1 polymer ?
#
loop_
_entity_poly.entity_id
_entity_poly.type
_entity_poly.pdbx_seq_one_letter_code
_entity_poly.pdbx_strand_id
1 'polypeptide(L)'
;MENFFWESIEKSNQWTGENWKEYDPNEHIKSLTNLLSTSDKESLIQFEKTLQEKLNVLYTKEIAELYFILDGIRNTINFDGYLSEDGFIYFRCWLLLKGKDFFEEITKDINLAISERYPFPIEEIWAEGLLYISDKAYALHHDNEDLYAIQDAVEELYPDVIHFDSMDNEMEDEPAYGEELEAKYPELIAKAIARKGN
;
A
#
# COMPACT_ATOMS: atom_id res chain seq x y z
N MET A 1 7.91 -6.21 16.75
CA MET A 1 6.58 -5.71 16.33
C MET A 1 6.60 -5.36 14.85
N GLU A 2 7.49 -4.49 14.37
CA GLU A 2 7.68 -4.29 12.92
C GLU A 2 7.99 -5.59 12.15
N ASN A 3 8.79 -6.49 12.73
CA ASN A 3 9.03 -7.81 12.13
C ASN A 3 7.75 -8.63 11.96
N PHE A 4 6.78 -8.57 12.91
CA PHE A 4 5.53 -9.32 12.78
C PHE A 4 4.68 -8.82 11.61
N PHE A 5 4.61 -7.49 11.43
CA PHE A 5 3.91 -6.87 10.30
C PHE A 5 4.47 -7.35 8.97
N TRP A 6 5.78 -7.18 8.75
CA TRP A 6 6.42 -7.54 7.49
C TRP A 6 6.45 -9.05 7.25
N GLU A 7 6.73 -9.86 8.28
CA GLU A 7 6.69 -11.32 8.16
C GLU A 7 5.29 -11.83 7.82
N SER A 8 4.24 -11.20 8.34
CA SER A 8 2.87 -11.60 8.02
C SER A 8 2.56 -11.32 6.54
N ILE A 9 2.89 -10.13 6.05
CA ILE A 9 2.76 -9.77 4.62
C ILE A 9 3.56 -10.74 3.74
N GLU A 10 4.81 -11.03 4.11
CA GLU A 10 5.64 -11.94 3.31
C GLU A 10 5.09 -13.38 3.32
N LYS A 11 4.69 -13.91 4.48
CA LYS A 11 4.16 -15.28 4.62
C LYS A 11 2.81 -15.45 3.94
N SER A 12 2.00 -14.40 3.85
CA SER A 12 0.71 -14.44 3.15
C SER A 12 0.83 -14.32 1.63
N ASN A 13 1.99 -13.89 1.12
CA ASN A 13 2.20 -13.74 -0.30
C ASN A 13 2.56 -15.07 -0.97
N GLN A 14 1.61 -15.69 -1.66
CA GLN A 14 1.87 -16.88 -2.47
C GLN A 14 2.63 -16.57 -3.78
N TRP A 15 2.70 -15.30 -4.17
CA TRP A 15 3.26 -14.82 -5.43
C TRP A 15 4.65 -14.22 -5.19
N THR A 16 5.66 -15.09 -5.07
CA THR A 16 7.07 -14.69 -4.90
C THR A 16 7.94 -15.10 -6.09
N GLY A 17 9.02 -14.36 -6.37
CA GLY A 17 9.91 -14.64 -7.52
C GLY A 17 9.21 -14.45 -8.88
N GLU A 18 9.24 -15.46 -9.75
CA GLU A 18 8.62 -15.39 -11.09
C GLU A 18 7.09 -15.30 -11.04
N ASN A 19 6.49 -15.75 -9.93
CA ASN A 19 5.04 -15.73 -9.71
C ASN A 19 4.48 -14.32 -9.53
N TRP A 20 5.32 -13.31 -9.31
CA TRP A 20 4.87 -11.91 -9.18
C TRP A 20 4.07 -11.41 -10.39
N LYS A 21 4.27 -11.98 -11.59
CA LYS A 21 3.49 -11.63 -12.79
C LYS A 21 2.00 -11.95 -12.67
N GLU A 22 1.65 -12.95 -11.85
CA GLU A 22 0.29 -13.38 -11.55
C GLU A 22 -0.22 -12.78 -10.23
N TYR A 23 0.51 -11.81 -9.66
CA TYR A 23 0.19 -11.23 -8.38
C TYR A 23 -1.20 -10.57 -8.39
N ASP A 24 -2.06 -11.02 -7.48
CA ASP A 24 -3.36 -10.43 -7.19
C ASP A 24 -3.37 -9.86 -5.75
N PRO A 25 -3.55 -8.53 -5.57
CA PRO A 25 -3.61 -7.93 -4.25
C PRO A 25 -4.78 -8.44 -3.40
N ASN A 26 -5.93 -8.79 -4.00
CA ASN A 26 -7.10 -9.27 -3.27
C ASN A 26 -6.87 -10.68 -2.71
N GLU A 27 -6.24 -11.57 -3.49
CA GLU A 27 -5.87 -12.90 -3.01
C GLU A 27 -4.82 -12.83 -1.91
N HIS A 28 -3.86 -11.91 -2.04
CA HIS A 28 -2.87 -11.67 -1.01
C HIS A 28 -3.53 -11.17 0.29
N ILE A 29 -4.40 -10.15 0.22
CA ILE A 29 -5.15 -9.64 1.38
C ILE A 29 -5.99 -10.74 2.03
N LYS A 30 -6.67 -11.58 1.24
CA LYS A 30 -7.45 -12.71 1.77
C LYS A 30 -6.56 -13.70 2.53
N SER A 31 -5.40 -14.03 1.99
CA SER A 31 -4.43 -14.92 2.63
C SER A 31 -3.89 -14.31 3.92
N LEU A 32 -3.61 -13.01 3.92
CA LEU A 32 -3.15 -12.26 5.09
C LEU A 32 -4.23 -12.18 6.17
N THR A 33 -5.50 -11.96 5.80
CA THR A 33 -6.62 -11.93 6.74
C THR A 33 -6.77 -13.26 7.47
N ASN A 34 -6.70 -14.38 6.73
CA ASN A 34 -6.76 -15.73 7.31
C ASN A 34 -5.54 -16.03 8.20
N LEU A 35 -4.36 -15.54 7.83
CA LEU A 35 -3.16 -15.70 8.65
C LEU A 35 -3.34 -14.94 9.99
N LEU A 36 -3.73 -13.67 9.91
CA LEU A 36 -3.89 -12.80 11.06
C LEU A 36 -5.03 -13.24 11.98
N SER A 37 -6.08 -13.91 11.47
CA SER A 37 -7.21 -14.38 12.30
C SER A 37 -6.79 -15.37 13.39
N THR A 38 -5.64 -16.00 13.25
CA THR A 38 -5.07 -16.91 14.26
C THR A 38 -4.31 -16.19 15.38
N SER A 39 -4.13 -14.87 15.26
CA SER A 39 -3.42 -14.03 16.22
C SER A 39 -4.33 -13.54 17.33
N ASP A 40 -3.75 -13.19 18.49
CA ASP A 40 -4.50 -12.56 19.57
C ASP A 40 -4.79 -11.07 19.28
N LYS A 41 -5.72 -10.50 20.06
CA LYS A 41 -6.14 -9.09 19.92
C LYS A 41 -4.96 -8.12 20.01
N GLU A 42 -4.02 -8.36 20.93
CA GLU A 42 -2.85 -7.49 21.11
C GLU A 42 -1.96 -7.47 19.85
N SER A 43 -1.72 -8.63 19.24
CA SER A 43 -0.96 -8.74 18.00
C SER A 43 -1.66 -8.03 16.83
N LEU A 44 -2.99 -8.12 16.74
CA LEU A 44 -3.77 -7.40 15.74
C LEU A 44 -3.71 -5.88 15.93
N ILE A 45 -3.79 -5.40 17.18
CA ILE A 45 -3.60 -3.97 17.51
C ILE A 45 -2.20 -3.50 17.07
N GLN A 46 -1.16 -4.29 17.34
CA GLN A 46 0.20 -3.94 16.91
C GLN A 46 0.38 -3.95 15.39
N PHE A 47 -0.28 -4.88 14.70
CA PHE A 47 -0.31 -4.92 13.25
C PHE A 47 -0.97 -3.66 12.69
N GLU A 48 -2.16 -3.31 13.17
CA GLU A 48 -2.94 -2.14 12.75
C GLU A 48 -2.17 -0.83 13.00
N LYS A 49 -1.61 -0.68 14.21
CA LYS A 49 -0.73 0.44 14.54
C LYS A 49 0.42 0.58 13.54
N THR A 50 1.09 -0.52 13.23
CA THR A 50 2.22 -0.52 12.27
C THR A 50 1.73 -0.19 10.86
N LEU A 51 0.56 -0.69 10.44
CA LEU A 51 -0.05 -0.37 9.15
C LEU A 51 -0.25 1.14 9.00
N GLN A 52 -0.87 1.78 9.99
CA GLN A 52 -1.10 3.24 9.99
C GLN A 52 0.21 4.02 9.91
N GLU A 53 1.20 3.66 10.71
CA GLU A 53 2.54 4.28 10.67
C GLU A 53 3.18 4.16 9.28
N LYS A 54 3.12 2.98 8.64
CA LYS A 54 3.70 2.77 7.31
C LYS A 54 2.94 3.48 6.19
N LEU A 55 1.61 3.58 6.29
CA LEU A 55 0.80 4.35 5.35
C LEU A 55 1.12 5.85 5.42
N ASN A 56 1.38 6.37 6.61
CA ASN A 56 1.79 7.78 6.79
C ASN A 56 3.20 8.03 6.25
N VAL A 57 4.14 7.08 6.41
CA VAL A 57 5.47 7.20 5.77
C VAL A 57 5.38 7.27 4.25
N LEU A 58 4.38 6.62 3.63
CA LEU A 58 4.14 6.71 2.19
C LEU A 58 3.36 7.95 1.75
N TYR A 59 2.89 8.79 2.69
CA TYR A 59 2.18 10.03 2.37
C TYR A 59 3.17 11.14 2.00
N THR A 60 3.80 11.00 0.83
CA THR A 60 4.83 11.92 0.32
C THR A 60 4.54 12.31 -1.12
N LYS A 61 5.10 13.44 -1.55
CA LYS A 61 4.93 13.93 -2.92
C LYS A 61 5.49 12.95 -3.95
N GLU A 62 6.63 12.30 -3.69
CA GLU A 62 7.22 11.34 -4.63
C GLU A 62 6.32 10.11 -4.80
N ILE A 63 5.65 9.66 -3.73
CA ILE A 63 4.70 8.55 -3.82
C ILE A 63 3.40 8.98 -4.54
N ALA A 64 2.96 10.23 -4.37
CA ALA A 64 1.84 10.79 -5.15
C ALA A 64 2.20 10.94 -6.64
N GLU A 65 3.42 11.35 -6.95
CA GLU A 65 3.95 11.39 -8.32
C GLU A 65 4.00 9.97 -8.93
N LEU A 66 4.45 8.96 -8.17
CA LEU A 66 4.39 7.56 -8.60
C LEU A 66 2.95 7.11 -8.87
N TYR A 67 2.00 7.51 -8.02
CA TYR A 67 0.57 7.24 -8.23
C TYR A 67 0.08 7.84 -9.56
N PHE A 68 0.38 9.12 -9.85
CA PHE A 68 0.01 9.74 -11.11
C PHE A 68 0.61 9.03 -12.32
N ILE A 69 1.87 8.59 -12.23
CA ILE A 69 2.52 7.82 -13.31
C ILE A 69 1.75 6.52 -13.57
N LEU A 70 1.51 5.72 -12.53
CA LEU A 70 0.93 4.39 -12.71
C LEU A 70 -0.57 4.43 -13.03
N ASP A 71 -1.35 5.29 -12.38
CA ASP A 71 -2.78 5.45 -12.70
C ASP A 71 -2.99 6.07 -14.09
N GLY A 72 -2.13 7.03 -14.45
CA GLY A 72 -2.12 7.63 -15.78
C GLY A 72 -1.85 6.61 -16.89
N ILE A 73 -0.86 5.74 -16.68
CA ILE A 73 -0.50 4.68 -17.63
C ILE A 73 -1.59 3.63 -17.73
N ARG A 74 -2.18 3.17 -16.62
CA ARG A 74 -3.17 2.08 -16.66
C ARG A 74 -4.45 2.48 -17.41
N ASN A 75 -4.89 3.74 -17.30
CA ASN A 75 -6.13 4.21 -17.92
C ASN A 75 -5.96 4.62 -19.40
N THR A 76 -5.32 5.76 -19.67
CA THR A 76 -5.31 6.38 -21.02
C THR A 76 -3.95 6.89 -21.48
N ILE A 77 -2.89 6.71 -20.70
CA ILE A 77 -1.61 7.44 -20.81
C ILE A 77 -1.88 8.95 -20.74
N ASN A 78 -2.25 9.39 -19.54
CA ASN A 78 -2.40 10.80 -19.20
C ASN A 78 -1.85 11.03 -17.78
N PHE A 79 -1.00 12.02 -17.61
CA PHE A 79 -0.38 12.38 -16.33
C PHE A 79 -0.99 13.65 -15.71
N ASP A 80 -2.12 14.13 -16.23
CA ASP A 80 -2.88 15.24 -15.64
C ASP A 80 -3.22 14.89 -14.19
N GLY A 81 -2.71 15.70 -13.26
CA GLY A 81 -2.74 15.42 -11.83
C GLY A 81 -4.14 15.55 -11.26
N TYR A 82 -4.68 14.45 -10.74
CA TYR A 82 -5.77 14.47 -9.78
C TYR A 82 -5.47 13.45 -8.69
N LEU A 83 -5.22 13.93 -7.48
CA LEU A 83 -4.99 13.07 -6.32
C LEU A 83 -6.33 12.73 -5.68
N SER A 84 -6.87 11.56 -6.02
CA SER A 84 -8.01 11.01 -5.30
C SER A 84 -7.58 10.63 -3.88
N GLU A 85 -8.27 11.13 -2.86
CA GLU A 85 -8.00 10.79 -1.46
C GLU A 85 -8.06 9.26 -1.25
N ASP A 86 -9.19 8.65 -1.63
CA ASP A 86 -9.40 7.19 -1.61
C ASP A 86 -8.42 6.44 -2.52
N GLY A 87 -8.25 6.89 -3.77
CA GLY A 87 -7.37 6.23 -4.74
C GLY A 87 -5.91 6.20 -4.26
N PHE A 88 -5.44 7.28 -3.65
CA PHE A 88 -4.08 7.40 -3.17
C PHE A 88 -3.85 6.53 -1.93
N ILE A 89 -4.81 6.41 -1.01
CA ILE A 89 -4.66 5.48 0.11
C ILE A 89 -4.66 4.02 -0.36
N TYR A 90 -5.53 3.63 -1.29
CA TYR A 90 -5.56 2.26 -1.81
C TYR A 90 -4.27 1.91 -2.57
N PHE A 91 -3.66 2.90 -3.23
CA PHE A 91 -2.37 2.76 -3.85
C PHE A 91 -1.25 2.53 -2.83
N ARG A 92 -1.22 3.31 -1.74
CA ARG A 92 -0.24 3.11 -0.65
C ARG A 92 -0.37 1.73 -0.02
N CYS A 93 -1.59 1.22 0.17
CA CYS A 93 -1.82 -0.15 0.60
C CYS A 93 -1.19 -1.17 -0.37
N TRP A 94 -1.34 -0.95 -1.68
CA TRP A 94 -0.80 -1.86 -2.70
C TRP A 94 0.74 -1.88 -2.69
N LEU A 95 1.38 -0.75 -2.42
CA LEU A 95 2.83 -0.66 -2.25
C LEU A 95 3.31 -1.46 -1.03
N LEU A 96 2.61 -1.36 0.11
CA LEU A 96 2.98 -2.08 1.34
C LEU A 96 2.94 -3.61 1.16
N LEU A 97 1.99 -4.12 0.39
CA LEU A 97 1.88 -5.55 0.12
C LEU A 97 3.07 -6.14 -0.65
N LYS A 98 3.95 -5.30 -1.23
CA LYS A 98 5.18 -5.77 -1.88
C LYS A 98 6.28 -6.16 -0.88
N GLY A 99 6.06 -5.88 0.39
CA GLY A 99 6.95 -6.25 1.48
C GLY A 99 8.03 -5.22 1.78
N LYS A 100 8.81 -5.53 2.82
CA LYS A 100 9.73 -4.61 3.46
C LYS A 100 10.79 -4.04 2.52
N ASP A 101 11.47 -4.91 1.77
CA ASP A 101 12.56 -4.48 0.88
C ASP A 101 12.07 -3.49 -0.17
N PHE A 102 10.90 -3.75 -0.76
CA PHE A 102 10.30 -2.84 -1.74
C PHE A 102 9.96 -1.50 -1.10
N PHE A 103 9.30 -1.52 0.05
CA PHE A 103 8.98 -0.32 0.82
C PHE A 103 10.23 0.53 1.14
N GLU A 104 11.30 -0.10 1.62
CA GLU A 104 12.56 0.58 1.96
C GLU A 104 13.32 1.12 0.74
N GLU A 105 13.07 0.57 -0.45
CA GLU A 105 13.66 1.04 -1.71
C GLU A 105 12.89 2.23 -2.28
N ILE A 106 11.57 2.11 -2.41
CA ILE A 106 10.76 3.19 -3.01
C ILE A 106 10.70 4.45 -2.17
N THR A 107 10.84 4.32 -0.83
CA THR A 107 10.90 5.48 0.08
C THR A 107 12.21 6.26 -0.05
N LYS A 108 13.23 5.68 -0.71
CA LYS A 108 14.48 6.37 -1.02
C LYS A 108 14.49 6.90 -2.46
N ASP A 109 13.95 6.12 -3.39
CA ASP A 109 13.90 6.48 -4.81
C ASP A 109 12.76 5.74 -5.52
N ILE A 110 11.74 6.48 -5.96
CA ILE A 110 10.58 5.91 -6.67
C ILE A 110 10.93 5.33 -8.04
N ASN A 111 12.10 5.65 -8.62
CA ASN A 111 12.55 5.03 -9.87
C ASN A 111 12.79 3.51 -9.74
N LEU A 112 12.90 3.01 -8.51
CA LEU A 112 13.06 1.58 -8.21
C LEU A 112 11.72 0.81 -8.23
N ALA A 113 10.58 1.52 -8.25
CA ALA A 113 9.25 0.92 -8.20
C ALA A 113 8.98 -0.03 -9.38
N ILE A 114 9.53 0.26 -10.57
CA ILE A 114 9.40 -0.57 -11.77
C ILE A 114 10.77 -1.12 -12.15
N SER A 115 11.15 -2.23 -11.51
CA SER A 115 12.39 -2.96 -11.78
C SER A 115 12.12 -4.42 -12.15
N GLU A 116 13.14 -5.10 -12.70
CA GLU A 116 13.06 -6.54 -13.00
C GLU A 116 12.99 -7.40 -11.73
N ARG A 117 13.42 -6.86 -10.58
CA ARG A 117 13.31 -7.53 -9.28
C ARG A 117 11.87 -7.70 -8.85
N TYR A 118 10.99 -6.78 -9.24
CA TYR A 118 9.58 -6.77 -8.88
C TYR A 118 8.70 -6.77 -10.15
N PRO A 119 8.54 -7.94 -10.80
CA PRO A 119 7.82 -8.04 -12.07
C PRO A 119 6.29 -8.09 -11.88
N PHE A 120 5.74 -7.40 -10.87
CA PHE A 120 4.30 -7.37 -10.64
C PHE A 120 3.55 -6.61 -11.75
N PRO A 121 2.28 -6.97 -12.02
CA PRO A 121 1.39 -6.23 -12.91
C PRO A 121 1.09 -4.84 -12.34
N ILE A 122 0.79 -3.89 -13.23
CA ILE A 122 0.44 -2.49 -12.89
C ILE A 122 -0.97 -2.11 -13.36
N GLU A 123 -1.72 -3.09 -13.87
CA GLU A 123 -3.11 -2.96 -14.29
C GLU A 123 -4.02 -2.78 -13.08
N GLU A 124 -3.73 -3.49 -11.98
CA GLU A 124 -4.41 -3.36 -10.69
C GLU A 124 -3.41 -2.88 -9.62
N ILE A 125 -3.60 -1.63 -9.20
CA ILE A 125 -2.74 -0.93 -8.24
C ILE A 125 -3.49 -0.54 -6.96
N TRP A 126 -4.72 -1.03 -6.78
CA TRP A 126 -5.54 -0.74 -5.62
C TRP A 126 -5.57 -1.93 -4.66
N ALA A 127 -5.52 -1.64 -3.35
CA ALA A 127 -5.55 -2.64 -2.29
C ALA A 127 -6.33 -2.15 -1.07
N GLU A 128 -7.52 -1.58 -1.28
CA GLU A 128 -8.42 -1.07 -0.22
C GLU A 128 -8.60 -2.06 0.94
N GLY A 129 -8.75 -3.35 0.62
CA GLY A 129 -9.04 -4.38 1.62
C GLY A 129 -8.01 -4.48 2.75
N LEU A 130 -6.79 -3.97 2.56
CA LEU A 130 -5.75 -3.93 3.60
C LEU A 130 -6.13 -3.01 4.77
N LEU A 131 -6.88 -1.93 4.53
CA LEU A 131 -7.27 -0.95 5.56
C LEU A 131 -8.10 -1.57 6.69
N TYR A 132 -8.84 -2.63 6.39
CA TYR A 132 -9.79 -3.25 7.33
C TYR A 132 -9.33 -4.63 7.80
N ILE A 133 -8.07 -4.98 7.55
CA ILE A 133 -7.62 -6.36 7.65
C ILE A 133 -7.58 -6.86 9.09
N SER A 134 -7.20 -5.99 10.03
CA SER A 134 -7.06 -6.34 11.44
C SER A 134 -8.43 -6.60 12.08
N ASP A 135 -9.42 -5.74 11.80
CA ASP A 135 -10.80 -5.92 12.23
C ASP A 135 -11.47 -7.12 11.57
N LYS A 136 -11.28 -7.32 10.27
CA LYS A 136 -11.78 -8.51 9.57
C LYS A 136 -11.19 -9.79 10.14
N ALA A 137 -9.88 -9.81 10.43
CA ALA A 137 -9.21 -10.94 11.05
C ALA A 137 -9.76 -11.22 12.46
N TYR A 138 -9.97 -10.18 13.27
CA TYR A 138 -10.56 -10.29 14.60
C TYR A 138 -11.98 -10.86 14.55
N ALA A 139 -12.82 -10.36 13.63
CA ALA A 139 -14.22 -10.76 13.47
C ALA A 139 -14.41 -12.22 13.01
N LEU A 140 -13.39 -12.88 12.44
CA LEU A 140 -13.51 -14.29 12.03
C LEU A 140 -13.68 -15.27 13.20
N HIS A 141 -13.24 -14.90 14.41
CA HIS A 141 -13.29 -15.79 15.59
C HIS A 141 -13.95 -15.17 16.82
N HIS A 142 -14.47 -13.95 16.70
CA HIS A 142 -15.20 -13.27 17.76
C HIS A 142 -16.60 -12.95 17.25
N ASP A 143 -17.63 -13.17 18.08
CA ASP A 143 -18.95 -12.58 17.85
C ASP A 143 -18.79 -11.06 17.98
N ASN A 144 -18.45 -10.42 16.87
CA ASN A 144 -18.04 -9.04 16.85
C ASN A 144 -19.22 -8.16 16.42
N GLU A 145 -19.87 -7.51 17.39
CA GLU A 145 -20.88 -6.48 17.11
C GLU A 145 -20.25 -5.16 16.65
N ASP A 146 -18.95 -4.98 16.92
CA ASP A 146 -18.18 -3.77 16.63
C ASP A 146 -17.25 -3.96 15.42
N LEU A 147 -17.56 -3.28 14.32
CA LEU A 147 -16.83 -3.43 13.06
C LEU A 147 -15.41 -2.86 13.08
N TYR A 148 -15.04 -2.06 14.10
CA TYR A 148 -13.77 -1.33 14.17
C TYR A 148 -13.03 -1.54 15.50
N ALA A 149 -13.33 -2.63 16.21
CA ALA A 149 -12.83 -2.93 17.57
C ALA A 149 -11.29 -2.93 17.72
N ILE A 150 -10.53 -3.13 16.63
CA ILE A 150 -9.06 -3.05 16.62
C ILE A 150 -8.60 -1.63 16.32
N GLN A 151 -9.17 -0.97 15.31
CA GLN A 151 -8.84 0.44 15.01
C GLN A 151 -9.16 1.36 16.19
N ASP A 152 -10.34 1.23 16.80
CA ASP A 152 -10.73 1.98 18.01
C ASP A 152 -9.73 1.75 19.15
N ALA A 153 -9.25 0.51 19.31
CA ALA A 153 -8.24 0.19 20.32
C ALA A 153 -6.87 0.80 20.01
N VAL A 154 -6.50 0.97 18.74
CA VAL A 154 -5.29 1.69 18.34
C VAL A 154 -5.42 3.17 18.69
N GLU A 155 -6.54 3.81 18.36
CA GLU A 155 -6.78 5.22 18.68
C GLU A 155 -6.74 5.49 20.19
N GLU A 156 -7.34 4.61 21.00
CA GLU A 156 -7.33 4.73 22.47
C GLU A 156 -5.93 4.52 23.07
N LEU A 157 -5.19 3.51 22.61
CA LEU A 157 -3.90 3.12 23.20
C LEU A 157 -2.72 3.92 22.65
N TYR A 158 -2.82 4.44 21.43
CA TYR A 158 -1.74 5.13 20.71
C TYR A 158 -2.24 6.44 20.07
N PRO A 159 -2.66 7.44 20.87
CA PRO A 159 -3.22 8.68 20.35
C PRO A 159 -2.23 9.52 19.52
N ASP A 160 -0.93 9.23 19.61
CA ASP A 160 0.11 9.89 18.80
C ASP A 160 0.25 9.27 17.39
N VAL A 161 -0.40 8.12 17.12
CA VAL A 161 -0.43 7.50 15.80
C VAL A 161 -1.55 8.14 15.00
N ILE A 162 -1.17 8.86 13.96
CA ILE A 162 -2.11 9.55 13.09
C ILE A 162 -2.87 8.51 12.25
N HIS A 163 -4.20 8.58 12.26
CA HIS A 163 -5.02 7.74 11.40
C HIS A 163 -4.71 7.99 9.91
N PHE A 164 -4.69 6.95 9.09
CA PHE A 164 -4.28 7.04 7.68
C PHE A 164 -5.17 7.97 6.82
N ASP A 165 -6.38 8.24 7.30
CA ASP A 165 -7.42 9.09 6.70
C ASP A 165 -7.60 10.41 7.49
N SER A 166 -6.65 10.75 8.35
CA SER A 166 -6.71 12.01 9.09
C SER A 166 -6.57 13.20 8.13
N MET A 167 -7.45 14.19 8.29
CA MET A 167 -7.35 15.49 7.61
C MET A 167 -6.14 16.31 8.07
N ASP A 168 -5.48 15.92 9.16
CA ASP A 168 -4.25 16.56 9.66
C ASP A 168 -3.01 16.16 8.85
N ASN A 169 -3.12 15.17 7.95
CA ASN A 169 -2.04 14.78 7.07
C ASN A 169 -1.86 15.83 5.96
N GLU A 170 -0.90 16.72 6.12
CA GLU A 170 -0.49 17.67 5.09
C GLU A 170 0.78 17.17 4.38
N MET A 171 0.72 17.10 3.04
CA MET A 171 1.89 16.79 2.23
C MET A 171 2.80 18.02 2.18
N GLU A 172 4.10 17.84 2.44
CA GLU A 172 5.03 18.98 2.58
C GLU A 172 5.12 19.88 1.34
N ASP A 173 5.07 19.29 0.14
CA ASP A 173 5.01 20.03 -1.13
C ASP A 173 3.99 19.42 -2.09
N GLU A 174 3.55 20.22 -3.06
CA GLU A 174 2.69 19.75 -4.14
C GLU A 174 3.46 18.79 -5.09
N PRO A 175 2.86 17.65 -5.48
CA PRO A 175 3.45 16.71 -6.43
C PRO A 175 3.48 17.28 -7.86
N ALA A 176 4.52 16.97 -8.62
CA ALA A 176 4.57 17.26 -10.05
C ALA A 176 3.51 16.45 -10.82
N TYR A 177 3.01 17.00 -11.93
CA TYR A 177 2.06 16.34 -12.82
C TYR A 177 2.26 16.79 -14.28
N GLY A 178 1.59 16.13 -15.22
CA GLY A 178 1.66 16.45 -16.65
C GLY A 178 3.09 16.42 -17.21
N GLU A 179 3.44 17.42 -18.02
CA GLU A 179 4.77 17.54 -18.65
C GLU A 179 5.92 17.63 -17.63
N GLU A 180 5.68 18.18 -16.44
CA GLU A 180 6.71 18.26 -15.40
C GLU A 180 7.07 16.87 -14.87
N LEU A 181 6.07 16.02 -14.67
CA LEU A 181 6.25 14.63 -14.25
C LEU A 181 7.01 13.82 -15.30
N GLU A 182 6.68 14.04 -16.58
CA GLU A 182 7.38 13.42 -17.71
C GLU A 182 8.85 13.82 -17.78
N ALA A 183 9.16 15.10 -17.53
CA ALA A 183 10.53 15.59 -17.51
C ALA A 183 11.32 15.07 -16.30
N LYS A 184 10.66 14.91 -15.15
CA LYS A 184 11.27 14.47 -13.88
C LYS A 184 11.57 12.96 -13.87
N TYR A 185 10.68 12.13 -14.42
CA TYR A 185 10.79 10.66 -14.36
C TYR A 185 10.69 9.95 -15.73
N PRO A 186 11.49 10.34 -16.74
CA PRO A 186 11.37 9.80 -18.09
C PRO A 186 11.66 8.29 -18.15
N GLU A 187 12.63 7.81 -17.37
CA GLU A 187 12.98 6.39 -17.36
C GLU A 187 11.92 5.51 -16.67
N LEU A 188 11.37 5.98 -15.54
CA LEU A 188 10.32 5.28 -14.82
C LEU A 188 9.06 5.14 -15.68
N ILE A 189 8.65 6.24 -16.34
CA ILE A 189 7.50 6.23 -17.26
C ILE A 189 7.75 5.27 -18.42
N ALA A 190 8.92 5.31 -19.05
CA ALA A 190 9.26 4.39 -20.14
C ALA A 190 9.21 2.91 -19.70
N LYS A 191 9.74 2.59 -18.51
CA LYS A 191 9.69 1.23 -17.94
C LYS A 191 8.27 0.80 -17.62
N ALA A 192 7.44 1.69 -17.06
CA ALA A 192 6.04 1.40 -16.72
C ALA A 192 5.20 1.18 -17.98
N ILE A 193 5.37 1.99 -19.04
CA ILE A 193 4.71 1.78 -20.33
C ILE A 193 5.11 0.43 -20.93
N ALA A 194 6.40 0.06 -20.87
CA ALA A 194 6.87 -1.24 -21.33
C ALA A 194 6.29 -2.40 -20.50
N ARG A 195 6.01 -2.20 -19.21
CA ARG A 195 5.38 -3.20 -18.33
C ARG A 195 3.92 -3.48 -18.73
N LYS A 196 3.11 -2.45 -18.99
CA LYS A 196 1.70 -2.58 -19.40
C LYS A 196 1.48 -3.39 -20.70
N GLY A 197 2.52 -3.50 -21.54
CA GLY A 197 2.47 -4.19 -22.83
C GLY A 197 2.90 -5.67 -22.82
N ASN A 198 3.31 -6.22 -21.68
CA ASN A 198 3.81 -7.60 -21.53
C ASN A 198 2.87 -8.44 -20.67
#